data_AF-A0AAU2VGV9-F1
#
_entry.id   AF-A0AAU2VGV9-F1
#
_cell.length_a   1.000
_cell.length_b   1.000
_cell.length_c   1.000
_cell.angle_alpha   90.00
_cell.angle_beta   90.00
_cell.angle_gamma   90.00
#
_symmetry.space_group_name_H-M   'P 1'
#
loop_
_entity.id
_entity.type
_entity.pdbx_description
1 polymer ?
#
loop_
_entity_poly.entity_id
_entity_poly.type
_entity_poly.pdbx_seq_one_letter_code
_entity_poly.pdbx_strand_id
1 'polypeptide(L)'
;MSGSGVRVPGGPAEYSAHHGGHDHMATMHLGRGITEEQRRRWIALLMDAADEAELPQDPEFRAVFAYYVEWGTRMALLYSGPNPPAPSPDAPVPKWGRNQTPPWEPGS
;
A
#
# COMPACT_ATOMS: atom_id res chain seq x y z
N MET A 1 -10.16 30.39 -2.10
CA MET A 1 -10.44 29.13 -1.38
C MET A 1 -9.25 28.22 -1.60
N SER A 2 -8.48 27.95 -0.55
CA SER A 2 -7.18 27.24 -0.62
C SER A 2 -7.43 25.74 -0.49
N GLY A 3 -7.29 24.99 -1.59
CA GLY A 3 -7.45 23.54 -1.62
C GLY A 3 -6.13 22.85 -1.27
N SER A 4 -6.00 22.39 -0.03
CA SER A 4 -4.83 21.65 0.46
C SER A 4 -4.81 20.25 -0.17
N GLY A 5 -3.84 19.99 -1.04
CA GLY A 5 -3.60 18.66 -1.61
C GLY A 5 -3.26 17.63 -0.54
N VAL A 6 -3.86 16.45 -0.65
CA VAL A 6 -3.67 15.29 0.24
C VAL A 6 -2.23 14.78 0.13
N ARG A 7 -1.60 14.44 1.28
CA ARG A 7 -0.18 14.05 1.38
C ARG A 7 -0.02 12.73 2.15
N VAL A 8 0.72 11.79 1.56
CA VAL A 8 1.28 10.60 2.23
C VAL A 8 2.56 11.04 2.97
N PRO A 9 2.72 10.80 4.28
CA PRO A 9 4.00 10.99 4.95
C PRO A 9 4.98 9.89 4.51
N GLY A 10 6.02 10.25 3.76
CA GLY A 10 7.21 9.39 3.55
C GLY A 10 7.35 8.65 2.22
N GLY A 11 6.37 8.71 1.32
CA GLY A 11 6.54 8.36 -0.11
C GLY A 11 6.58 9.63 -0.97
N PRO A 12 7.21 9.64 -2.16
CA PRO A 12 7.22 10.83 -3.02
C PRO A 12 5.79 11.27 -3.30
N ALA A 13 5.45 12.50 -2.90
CA ALA A 13 4.17 13.15 -3.18
C ALA A 13 3.86 13.25 -4.69
N GLU A 14 4.84 12.95 -5.52
CA GLU A 14 4.79 13.02 -6.98
C GLU A 14 3.94 11.92 -7.62
N TYR A 15 3.90 10.69 -7.07
CA TYR A 15 3.16 9.62 -7.74
C TYR A 15 1.66 9.94 -7.81
N SER A 16 1.03 10.27 -6.67
CA SER A 16 -0.40 10.63 -6.64
C SER A 16 -0.71 11.96 -7.34
N ALA A 17 0.25 12.89 -7.42
CA ALA A 17 0.09 14.15 -8.12
C ALA A 17 0.17 14.00 -9.66
N HIS A 18 0.92 13.02 -10.17
CA HIS A 18 1.16 12.83 -11.60
C HIS A 18 0.46 11.61 -12.22
N HIS A 19 0.08 10.61 -11.42
CA HIS A 19 -0.44 9.32 -11.89
C HIS A 19 -1.82 8.98 -11.31
N GLY A 20 -2.47 9.91 -10.62
CA GLY A 20 -3.83 9.75 -10.08
C GLY A 20 -3.89 9.20 -8.64
N GLY A 21 -5.05 9.38 -8.01
CA GLY A 21 -5.30 9.01 -6.61
C GLY A 21 -5.80 7.57 -6.45
N HIS A 22 -6.54 7.33 -5.36
CA HIS A 22 -7.20 6.05 -5.07
C HIS A 22 -8.11 5.59 -6.21
N ASP A 23 -8.80 6.53 -6.85
CA ASP A 23 -9.70 6.33 -8.00
C ASP A 23 -9.00 5.73 -9.22
N HIS A 24 -7.81 6.24 -9.54
CA HIS A 24 -7.00 5.73 -10.63
C HIS A 24 -6.55 4.29 -10.35
N MET A 25 -6.01 4.04 -9.15
CA MET A 25 -5.63 2.68 -8.74
C MET A 25 -6.82 1.71 -8.79
N ALA A 26 -7.98 2.11 -8.27
CA ALA A 26 -9.19 1.29 -8.30
C ALA A 26 -9.59 0.93 -9.73
N THR A 27 -9.56 1.90 -10.65
CA THR A 27 -9.90 1.72 -12.06
C THR A 27 -8.98 0.70 -12.75
N MET A 28 -7.69 0.71 -12.42
CA MET A 28 -6.71 -0.22 -13.01
C MET A 28 -6.97 -1.69 -12.65
N HIS A 29 -7.69 -1.96 -11.56
CA HIS A 29 -7.98 -3.31 -11.09
C HIS A 29 -9.36 -3.82 -11.51
N LEU A 30 -10.26 -2.97 -12.04
CA LEU A 30 -11.62 -3.36 -12.42
C LEU A 30 -11.63 -4.52 -13.43
N GLY A 31 -12.49 -5.51 -13.16
CA GLY A 31 -12.72 -6.64 -14.06
C GLY A 31 -11.55 -7.61 -14.21
N ARG A 32 -10.49 -7.49 -13.41
CA ARG A 32 -9.31 -8.37 -13.47
C ARG A 32 -9.54 -9.74 -12.83
N GLY A 33 -10.58 -9.91 -12.02
CA GLY A 33 -10.92 -11.19 -11.39
C GLY A 33 -9.78 -11.77 -10.54
N ILE A 34 -9.10 -10.93 -9.76
CA ILE A 34 -7.96 -11.35 -8.94
C ILE A 34 -8.46 -12.36 -7.91
N THR A 35 -7.73 -13.47 -7.75
CA THR A 35 -8.04 -14.47 -6.72
C THR A 35 -7.21 -14.24 -5.46
N GLU A 36 -7.65 -14.80 -4.34
CA GLU A 36 -6.89 -14.75 -3.09
C GLU A 36 -5.52 -15.44 -3.21
N GLU A 37 -5.42 -16.49 -4.03
CA GLU A 37 -4.15 -17.16 -4.33
C GLU A 37 -3.18 -16.22 -5.06
N GLN A 38 -3.65 -15.54 -6.10
CA GLN A 38 -2.86 -14.54 -6.83
C GLN A 38 -2.43 -13.39 -5.92
N ARG A 39 -3.34 -12.91 -5.06
CA ARG A 39 -3.06 -11.87 -4.07
C ARG A 39 -1.91 -12.26 -3.13
N ARG A 40 -1.98 -13.46 -2.54
CA ARG A 40 -0.94 -13.97 -1.64
C ARG A 40 0.39 -14.19 -2.35
N ARG A 41 0.36 -14.73 -3.57
CA ARG A 41 1.56 -14.89 -4.39
C ARG A 41 2.22 -13.55 -4.68
N TRP A 42 1.43 -12.53 -4.99
CA TRP A 42 1.92 -11.17 -5.24
C TRP A 42 2.58 -10.56 -4.00
N ILE A 43 1.98 -10.73 -2.81
CA ILE A 43 2.59 -10.27 -1.55
C ILE A 43 3.95 -10.92 -1.34
N ALA A 44 4.04 -12.25 -1.47
CA ALA A 44 5.30 -12.98 -1.29
C ALA A 44 6.38 -12.45 -2.24
N LEU A 45 6.07 -12.33 -3.53
CA LEU A 45 6.99 -11.80 -4.54
C LEU A 45 7.45 -10.37 -4.22
N LEU A 46 6.58 -9.52 -3.69
CA LEU A 46 6.96 -8.15 -3.35
C LEU A 46 7.84 -8.08 -2.09
N MET A 47 7.65 -8.99 -1.13
CA MET A 47 8.55 -9.10 0.03
C MET A 47 9.93 -9.59 -0.40
N ASP A 48 10.00 -10.61 -1.25
CA ASP A 48 11.27 -11.08 -1.83
C ASP A 48 11.96 -9.95 -2.61
N ALA A 49 11.21 -9.21 -3.45
CA ALA A 49 11.74 -8.07 -4.19
C ALA A 49 12.23 -6.93 -3.28
N ALA A 50 11.60 -6.71 -2.12
CA ALA A 50 12.06 -5.74 -1.15
C ALA A 50 13.41 -6.12 -0.52
N ASP A 51 13.70 -7.42 -0.43
CA ASP A 51 15.01 -7.92 -0.01
C ASP A 51 16.04 -7.76 -1.12
N GLU A 52 15.71 -8.16 -2.34
CA GLU A 52 16.58 -8.00 -3.52
C GLU A 52 16.91 -6.54 -3.82
N ALA A 53 15.97 -5.62 -3.60
CA ALA A 53 16.15 -4.19 -3.75
C ALA A 53 16.87 -3.52 -2.56
N GLU A 54 17.33 -4.30 -1.58
CA GLU A 54 18.04 -3.82 -0.39
C GLU A 54 17.27 -2.74 0.39
N LEU A 55 15.93 -2.84 0.45
CA LEU A 55 15.14 -1.95 1.31
C LEU A 55 15.50 -2.14 2.79
N PRO A 56 15.31 -1.12 3.66
CA PRO A 56 15.66 -1.21 5.08
C PRO A 56 15.15 -2.50 5.73
N GLN A 57 16.04 -3.19 6.45
CA GLN A 57 15.77 -4.47 7.10
C GLN A 57 15.30 -4.30 8.56
N ASP A 58 15.19 -3.07 9.06
CA ASP A 58 14.73 -2.86 10.43
C ASP A 58 13.28 -3.37 10.60
N PRO A 59 12.96 -4.08 11.70
CA PRO A 59 11.67 -4.72 11.87
C PRO A 59 10.48 -3.75 11.77
N GLU A 60 10.68 -2.50 12.16
CA GLU A 60 9.63 -1.50 12.13
C GLU A 60 9.28 -1.08 10.71
N PHE A 61 10.28 -0.74 9.89
CA PHE A 61 10.06 -0.48 8.47
C PHE A 61 9.40 -1.67 7.79
N ARG A 62 9.89 -2.89 8.06
CA ARG A 62 9.36 -4.13 7.46
C ARG A 62 7.91 -4.37 7.87
N ALA A 63 7.54 -4.10 9.12
CA ALA A 63 6.15 -4.20 9.57
C ALA A 63 5.23 -3.19 8.88
N VAL A 64 5.65 -1.92 8.76
CA VAL A 64 4.87 -0.88 8.07
C VAL A 64 4.73 -1.19 6.58
N PHE A 65 5.80 -1.66 5.94
CA PHE A 65 5.80 -2.06 4.54
C PHE A 65 4.84 -3.24 4.30
N ALA A 66 4.95 -4.31 5.09
CA ALA A 66 4.06 -5.48 4.99
C ALA A 66 2.58 -5.11 5.19
N TYR A 67 2.30 -4.26 6.18
CA TYR A 67 0.94 -3.76 6.41
C TYR A 67 0.41 -2.99 5.19
N TYR A 68 1.22 -2.10 4.61
CA TYR A 68 0.79 -1.30 3.46
C TYR A 68 0.44 -2.17 2.25
N VAL A 69 1.28 -3.16 1.97
CA VAL A 69 1.10 -4.12 0.88
C VAL A 69 -0.16 -4.97 1.11
N GLU A 70 -0.37 -5.48 2.33
CA GLU A 70 -1.60 -6.22 2.67
C GLU A 70 -2.84 -5.35 2.45
N TRP A 71 -2.84 -4.10 2.93
CA TRP A 71 -3.95 -3.17 2.74
C TRP A 71 -4.22 -2.90 1.25
N GLY A 72 -3.19 -2.55 0.48
CA GLY A 72 -3.33 -2.22 -0.94
C GLY A 72 -3.82 -3.41 -1.78
N THR A 73 -3.32 -4.60 -1.51
CA THR A 73 -3.72 -5.82 -2.25
C THR A 73 -5.15 -6.26 -1.92
N ARG A 74 -5.66 -5.99 -0.71
CA ARG A 74 -7.08 -6.19 -0.40
C ARG A 74 -8.00 -5.25 -1.17
N MET A 75 -7.58 -4.01 -1.37
CA MET A 75 -8.30 -3.06 -2.22
C MET A 75 -8.31 -3.55 -3.68
N ALA A 76 -7.16 -4.00 -4.20
CA ALA A 76 -7.06 -4.57 -5.54
C ALA A 76 -7.99 -5.79 -5.73
N LEU A 77 -8.03 -6.70 -4.75
CA LEU A 77 -8.93 -7.85 -4.75
C LEU A 77 -10.40 -7.40 -4.83
N LEU A 78 -10.81 -6.47 -3.97
CA LEU A 78 -12.17 -5.92 -3.92
C LEU A 78 -12.58 -5.28 -5.25
N TYR A 79 -11.74 -4.43 -5.83
CA TYR A 79 -12.05 -3.74 -7.09
C TYR A 79 -12.02 -4.67 -8.31
N SER A 80 -11.30 -5.78 -8.24
CA SER A 80 -11.25 -6.75 -9.34
C SER A 80 -12.46 -7.68 -9.45
N GLY A 81 -13.31 -7.71 -8.41
CA GLY A 81 -14.48 -8.57 -8.34
C GLY A 81 -15.59 -8.20 -9.34
N PRO A 82 -16.64 -9.04 -9.45
CA PRO A 82 -17.71 -8.86 -10.43
C PRO A 82 -18.61 -7.64 -10.16
N ASN A 83 -18.71 -7.21 -8.89
CA ASN A 83 -19.51 -6.07 -8.47
C ASN A 83 -18.67 -5.16 -7.54
N PRO A 84 -17.67 -4.45 -8.09
CA PRO A 84 -16.82 -3.61 -7.27
C PRO A 84 -17.58 -2.36 -6.81
N PRO A 85 -17.28 -1.81 -5.63
CA PRO A 85 -17.84 -0.53 -5.21
C PRO A 85 -17.39 0.58 -6.19
N ALA A 86 -18.21 1.62 -6.33
CA ALA A 86 -17.83 2.78 -7.13
C ALA A 86 -16.52 3.39 -6.57
N PRO A 87 -15.51 3.67 -7.41
CA PRO A 87 -14.32 4.38 -6.98
C PRO A 87 -14.72 5.73 -6.39
N SER A 88 -14.31 6.00 -5.16
CA SER A 88 -14.53 7.29 -4.50
C SER A 88 -13.23 8.08 -4.55
N PRO A 89 -13.23 9.30 -5.14
CA PRO A 89 -12.05 10.17 -5.12
C PRO A 89 -11.69 10.64 -3.70
N ASP A 90 -12.63 10.57 -2.75
CA ASP A 90 -12.46 11.04 -1.37
C ASP A 90 -12.14 9.90 -0.37
N ALA A 91 -11.86 8.69 -0.86
CA ALA A 91 -11.52 7.58 0.03
C ALA A 91 -10.22 7.91 0.80
N PRO A 92 -10.25 7.94 2.15
CA PRO A 92 -9.07 8.30 2.93
C PRO A 92 -8.03 7.19 2.81
N VAL A 93 -6.86 7.53 2.25
CA VAL A 93 -5.69 6.67 2.30
C VAL A 93 -5.15 6.69 3.73
N PRO A 94 -4.97 5.54 4.40
CA PRO A 94 -4.45 5.54 5.76
C PRO A 94 -3.03 6.11 5.79
N LYS A 95 -2.69 6.80 6.87
CA LYS A 95 -1.33 7.28 7.12
C LYS A 95 -0.67 6.34 8.13
N TRP A 96 0.54 5.88 7.82
CA TRP A 96 1.32 5.03 8.72
C TRP A 96 2.61 5.74 9.12
N GLY A 97 2.91 5.70 10.42
CA GLY A 97 4.11 6.31 10.99
C GLY A 97 5.14 5.25 11.41
N ARG A 98 6.42 5.61 11.28
CA ARG A 98 7.57 4.94 11.92
C ARG A 98 7.74 5.45 13.37
N ASN A 99 8.55 4.78 14.18
CA ASN A 99 8.84 5.01 15.60
C ASN A 99 7.72 4.67 16.62
N GLN A 100 6.91 3.64 16.35
CA GLN A 100 5.96 3.07 17.31
C GLN A 100 6.53 1.90 18.11
N THR A 101 7.61 1.26 17.65
CA THR A 101 8.27 0.15 18.36
C THR A 101 9.71 0.51 18.71
N PRO A 102 10.10 0.55 20.00
CA PRO A 102 11.49 0.78 20.37
C PRO A 102 12.40 -0.33 19.82
N PRO A 103 13.67 -0.05 19.49
CA PRO A 103 14.62 -1.07 19.04
C PRO A 103 14.67 -2.23 20.03
N TRP A 104 14.70 -3.46 19.51
CA TRP A 104 14.97 -4.62 20.35
C TRP A 104 16.46 -4.63 20.71
N GLU A 105 16.76 -4.63 22.00
CA GLU A 105 18.11 -4.80 22.54
C GLU A 105 18.26 -6.27 23.00
N PRO A 106 19.27 -7.02 22.52
CA PRO A 106 19.60 -8.30 23.11
C PRO A 106 19.98 -8.10 24.58
N GLY A 107 19.38 -8.90 25.48
CA GLY A 107 19.80 -8.95 26.87
C GLY A 107 21.30 -9.31 26.96
N SER A 108 22.00 -8.67 27.91
CA SER A 108 23.42 -8.93 28.19
C SER A 108 23.67 -10.36 28.66
#